data_AF-X1H8M5-F1
#
_entry.id   AF-X1H8M5-F1
#
_cell.length_a   1.000
_cell.length_b   1.000
_cell.length_c   1.000
_cell.angle_alpha   90.00
_cell.angle_beta   90.00
_cell.angle_gamma   90.00
#
_symmetry.space_group_name_H-M   'P 1'
#
loop_
_entity.id
_entity.type
_entity.pdbx_description
1 polymer ?
#
loop_
_entity_poly.entity_id
_entity_poly.type
_entity_poly.pdbx_seq_one_letter_code
_entity_poly.pdbx_strand_id
1 'polypeptide(L)'
;MEPQSIGSIDVSVILGRFDDSDLDLVVKSQDIPLGITPGGVIGGGGTAGGFGITIKEASNADNVILWPAISMDNPDRRDAIYKATVEALNSAEKIEATKIGFFTLGLEVSRIPSWEIAEEIIKAINDYSKEETLLDK
;
A
#
# COMPACT_ATOMS: atom_id res chain seq x y z
N MET A 1 -9.94 -5.79 -14.87
CA MET A 1 -10.70 -4.60 -15.30
C MET A 1 -9.87 -3.88 -16.36
N GLU A 2 -10.49 -3.13 -17.26
CA GLU A 2 -9.73 -2.29 -18.20
C GLU A 2 -9.00 -1.18 -17.43
N PRO A 3 -7.76 -0.81 -17.82
CA PRO A 3 -7.05 0.31 -17.25
C PRO A 3 -7.86 1.61 -17.37
N GLN A 4 -7.74 2.47 -16.37
CA GLN A 4 -8.30 3.82 -16.36
C GLN A 4 -7.15 4.81 -16.28
N SER A 5 -7.13 5.78 -17.19
CA SER A 5 -6.07 6.80 -17.23
C SER A 5 -6.41 7.98 -16.32
N ILE A 6 -5.45 8.40 -15.51
CA ILE A 6 -5.50 9.60 -14.66
C ILE A 6 -4.30 10.47 -15.05
N GLY A 7 -4.55 11.53 -15.83
CA GLY A 7 -3.46 12.29 -16.45
C GLY A 7 -2.66 11.42 -17.42
N SER A 8 -1.34 11.33 -17.22
CA SER A 8 -0.42 10.45 -17.96
C SER A 8 -0.26 9.05 -17.35
N ILE A 9 -0.96 8.75 -16.24
CA ILE A 9 -0.78 7.51 -15.49
C ILE A 9 -1.93 6.54 -15.79
N ASP A 10 -1.60 5.33 -16.24
CA ASP A 10 -2.57 4.26 -16.42
C ASP A 10 -2.70 3.42 -15.14
N VAL A 11 -3.91 3.36 -14.59
CA VAL A 11 -4.21 2.64 -13.34
C VAL A 11 -5.09 1.43 -13.64
N SER A 12 -4.72 0.27 -13.10
CA SER A 12 -5.54 -0.94 -13.18
C SER A 12 -5.68 -1.62 -11.81
N VAL A 13 -6.84 -2.25 -11.60
CA VAL A 13 -7.12 -3.01 -10.37
C VAL A 13 -7.16 -4.49 -10.71
N ILE A 14 -6.35 -5.27 -9.98
CA ILE A 14 -6.25 -6.72 -10.10
C ILE A 14 -6.67 -7.34 -8.77
N LEU A 15 -7.62 -8.26 -8.81
CA LEU A 15 -8.10 -8.95 -7.62
C LEU A 15 -7.36 -10.27 -7.45
N GLY A 16 -6.89 -10.52 -6.23
CA GLY A 16 -6.25 -11.78 -5.85
C GLY A 16 -4.72 -11.73 -5.93
N ARG A 17 -4.11 -12.90 -6.18
CA ARG A 17 -2.66 -13.02 -6.24
C ARG A 17 -2.13 -12.41 -7.54
N PHE A 18 -1.06 -11.65 -7.42
CA PHE A 18 -0.35 -11.05 -8.55
C PHE A 18 1.15 -11.33 -8.41
N ASP A 19 1.80 -11.68 -9.51
CA ASP A 19 3.26 -11.84 -9.56
C ASP A 19 3.90 -10.48 -9.78
N ASP A 20 4.79 -10.08 -8.87
CA ASP A 20 5.44 -8.78 -8.89
C ASP A 20 6.81 -8.79 -9.57
N SER A 21 7.19 -9.87 -10.25
CA SER A 21 8.48 -9.96 -10.96
C SER A 21 8.69 -8.87 -12.02
N ASP A 22 7.60 -8.39 -12.62
CA ASP A 22 7.63 -7.43 -13.73
C ASP A 22 7.39 -5.98 -13.27
N LEU A 23 7.40 -5.73 -11.96
CA LEU A 23 7.19 -4.41 -11.35
C LEU A 23 8.52 -3.82 -10.89
N ASP A 24 8.74 -2.55 -11.23
CA ASP A 24 9.97 -1.83 -10.88
C ASP A 24 9.99 -1.45 -9.39
N LEU A 25 8.80 -1.17 -8.83
CA LEU A 25 8.60 -0.83 -7.43
C LEU A 25 7.28 -1.39 -6.92
N VAL A 26 7.29 -1.94 -5.70
CA VAL A 26 6.08 -2.37 -5.01
C VAL A 26 5.94 -1.77 -3.63
N VAL A 27 4.69 -1.51 -3.23
CA VAL A 27 4.32 -1.14 -1.87
C VAL A 27 3.60 -2.31 -1.22
N LYS A 28 4.17 -2.86 -0.16
CA LYS A 28 3.71 -4.07 0.51
C LYS A 28 3.62 -3.89 2.02
N SER A 29 2.80 -4.68 2.69
CA SER A 29 2.76 -4.66 4.15
C SER A 29 3.84 -5.56 4.74
N GLN A 30 4.49 -5.06 5.79
CA GLN A 30 5.27 -5.88 6.70
C GLN A 30 4.42 -6.18 7.94
N ASP A 31 4.72 -7.30 8.58
CA ASP A 31 4.19 -7.64 9.90
C ASP A 31 2.67 -7.76 9.99
N ILE A 32 2.05 -8.40 8.99
CA ILE A 32 0.61 -8.65 8.99
C ILE A 32 0.29 -9.67 10.09
N PRO A 33 -0.51 -9.31 11.11
CA PRO A 33 -0.82 -10.22 12.22
C PRO A 33 -1.74 -11.34 11.74
N LEU A 34 -1.32 -12.60 11.95
CA LEU A 34 -2.15 -13.77 11.67
C LEU A 34 -2.81 -14.27 12.95
N GLY A 35 -4.12 -14.06 13.07
CA GLY A 35 -4.93 -14.69 14.11
C GLY A 35 -6.05 -13.79 14.64
N ILE A 36 -7.17 -14.42 14.99
CA ILE A 36 -8.22 -13.84 15.83
C ILE A 36 -7.96 -14.30 17.25
N THR A 37 -7.60 -13.39 18.16
CA THR A 37 -7.71 -13.72 19.59
C THR A 37 -9.13 -13.41 20.03
N PRO A 38 -9.92 -14.38 20.52
CA PRO A 38 -11.13 -14.06 21.25
C PRO A 38 -10.73 -13.44 22.59
N GLY A 39 -10.98 -12.14 22.76
CA GLY A 39 -10.86 -11.46 24.05
C GLY A 39 -9.59 -10.63 24.26
N GLY A 40 -9.64 -9.36 23.85
CA GLY A 40 -9.45 -8.22 24.76
C GLY A 40 -8.18 -8.04 25.61
N VAL A 41 -7.05 -8.72 25.36
CA VAL A 41 -5.81 -8.45 26.10
C VAL A 41 -4.86 -7.58 25.27
N ILE A 42 -4.82 -6.28 25.60
CA ILE A 42 -3.85 -5.31 25.10
C ILE A 42 -2.53 -5.54 25.84
N GLY A 43 -1.58 -6.23 25.18
CA GLY A 43 -0.20 -6.28 25.63
C GLY A 43 0.53 -5.01 25.19
N GLY A 44 1.11 -4.28 26.15
CA GLY A 44 1.88 -3.04 25.93
C GLY A 44 3.09 -3.28 25.03
N GLY A 45 2.90 -3.11 23.73
CA GLY A 45 3.91 -3.34 22.69
C GLY A 45 3.29 -3.57 21.32
N GLY A 46 2.37 -2.70 20.89
CA GLY A 46 1.93 -2.52 19.49
C GLY A 46 1.26 -3.70 18.76
N THR A 47 1.23 -4.90 19.33
CA THR A 47 0.66 -6.10 18.71
C THR A 47 -0.50 -6.61 19.55
N ALA A 48 -1.66 -5.99 19.34
CA ALA A 48 -2.90 -6.47 19.91
C ALA A 48 -3.35 -7.75 19.18
N GLY A 49 -3.16 -8.90 19.82
CA GLY A 49 -4.04 -10.05 19.61
C GLY A 49 -3.73 -10.98 18.45
N GLY A 50 -2.58 -11.64 18.47
CA GLY A 50 -2.35 -12.93 17.82
C GLY A 50 -1.22 -13.65 18.55
N PHE A 51 -1.11 -14.98 18.48
CA PHE A 51 0.23 -15.60 18.62
C PHE A 51 1.17 -14.73 17.78
N GLY A 52 2.29 -14.22 18.32
CA GLY A 52 3.16 -13.19 17.71
C GLY A 52 3.85 -13.60 16.41
N ILE A 53 3.12 -14.28 15.54
CA ILE A 53 3.41 -14.72 14.20
C ILE A 53 2.86 -13.63 13.31
N THR A 54 3.78 -12.87 12.76
CA THR A 54 3.49 -11.94 11.68
C THR A 54 3.91 -12.56 10.35
N ILE A 55 3.23 -12.19 9.27
CA ILE A 55 3.69 -12.53 7.92
C ILE A 55 4.16 -11.27 7.20
N LYS A 56 5.19 -11.44 6.39
CA LYS A 56 5.64 -10.46 5.42
C LYS A 56 5.18 -10.91 4.03
N GLU A 57 4.63 -10.00 3.25
CA GLU A 57 4.34 -10.30 1.84
C GLU A 57 5.67 -10.56 1.11
N ALA A 58 5.83 -11.77 0.55
CA ALA A 58 6.96 -12.08 -0.30
C ALA A 58 6.95 -11.19 -1.54
N SER A 59 8.13 -10.84 -2.06
CA SER A 59 8.27 -9.97 -3.22
C SER A 59 9.40 -10.47 -4.11
N ASN A 60 9.15 -10.46 -5.42
CA ASN A 60 10.13 -10.69 -6.47
C ASN A 60 10.60 -9.38 -7.14
N ALA A 61 10.06 -8.23 -6.72
CA ALA A 61 10.40 -6.92 -7.26
C ALA A 61 11.74 -6.41 -6.72
N ASP A 62 12.46 -5.64 -7.54
CA ASP A 62 13.77 -5.10 -7.18
C ASP A 62 13.69 -4.05 -6.05
N ASN A 63 12.61 -3.25 -6.04
CA ASN A 63 12.39 -2.19 -5.04
C ASN A 63 11.10 -2.42 -4.27
N VAL A 64 11.21 -2.47 -2.94
CA VAL A 64 10.08 -2.68 -2.04
C VAL A 64 10.00 -1.54 -1.04
N ILE A 65 8.88 -0.83 -1.05
CA ILE A 65 8.47 0.13 -0.02
C ILE A 65 7.43 -0.55 0.87
N LEU A 66 7.44 -0.18 2.15
CA LEU A 66 6.53 -0.78 3.12
C LEU A 66 5.39 0.18 3.46
N TRP A 67 4.16 -0.34 3.50
CA TRP A 67 3.06 0.39 4.11
C TRP A 67 3.36 0.71 5.58
N PRO A 68 2.93 1.87 6.09
CA PRO A 68 3.01 2.16 7.51
C PRO A 68 2.14 1.16 8.29
N ALA A 69 2.55 0.83 9.51
CA ALA A 69 1.75 0.02 10.42
C ALA A 69 0.52 0.82 10.87
N ILE A 70 -0.62 0.58 10.22
CA ILE A 70 -1.88 1.27 10.50
C ILE A 70 -3.04 0.29 10.70
N SER A 71 -4.01 0.73 11.49
CA SER A 71 -5.21 -0.01 11.89
C SER A 71 -6.42 0.92 11.96
N MET A 72 -7.60 0.34 12.22
CA MET A 72 -8.83 1.10 12.44
C MET A 72 -8.78 2.07 13.64
N ASP A 73 -7.93 1.78 14.64
CA ASP A 73 -7.78 2.63 15.82
C ASP A 73 -6.92 3.87 15.55
N ASN A 74 -6.23 3.92 14.41
CA ASN A 74 -5.45 5.08 14.02
C ASN A 74 -6.38 6.15 13.42
N PRO A 75 -6.55 7.33 14.07
CA PRO A 75 -7.41 8.39 13.55
C PRO A 75 -6.89 8.96 12.22
N ASP A 76 -5.57 8.97 12.05
CA ASP A 76 -4.89 9.52 10.86
C ASP A 76 -4.62 8.46 9.78
N ARG A 77 -5.25 7.28 9.85
CA ARG A 77 -4.97 6.16 8.92
C ARG A 77 -5.11 6.54 7.45
N ARG A 78 -6.09 7.37 7.12
CA ARG A 78 -6.34 7.81 5.74
C ARG A 78 -5.21 8.69 5.22
N ASP A 79 -4.80 9.66 6.02
CA ASP A 79 -3.65 10.52 5.72
C ASP A 79 -2.35 9.71 5.63
N ALA A 80 -2.18 8.68 6.45
CA ALA A 80 -1.03 7.77 6.38
C ALA A 80 -0.99 6.97 5.06
N ILE A 81 -2.13 6.46 4.59
CA ILE A 81 -2.22 5.76 3.28
C ILE A 81 -1.89 6.74 2.14
N TYR A 82 -2.47 7.93 2.17
CA TYR A 82 -2.20 8.98 1.19
C TYR A 82 -0.71 9.32 1.13
N LYS A 83 -0.09 9.64 2.28
CA LYS A 83 1.33 10.02 2.36
C LYS A 83 2.25 8.90 1.91
N ALA A 84 1.98 7.65 2.31
CA ALA A 84 2.76 6.50 1.88
C ALA A 84 2.66 6.29 0.36
N THR A 85 1.49 6.56 -0.23
CA THR A 85 1.30 6.51 -1.69
C THR A 85 2.10 7.60 -2.39
N VAL A 86 2.05 8.84 -1.91
CA VAL A 86 2.84 9.97 -2.45
C VAL A 86 4.34 9.68 -2.34
N GLU A 87 4.80 9.16 -1.20
CA GLU A 87 6.21 8.78 -1.02
C GLU A 87 6.64 7.69 -2.00
N ALA A 88 5.78 6.71 -2.26
CA ALA A 88 6.06 5.66 -3.24
C ALA A 88 6.13 6.20 -4.67
N LEU A 89 5.23 7.10 -5.07
CA LEU A 89 5.24 7.75 -6.39
C LEU A 89 6.52 8.60 -6.57
N ASN A 90 6.87 9.42 -5.58
CA ASN A 90 8.10 10.20 -5.59
C ASN A 90 9.36 9.33 -5.60
N SER A 91 9.32 8.17 -4.94
CA SER A 91 10.43 7.22 -4.95
C SER A 91 10.56 6.53 -6.29
N ALA A 92 9.45 6.17 -6.91
CA ALA A 92 9.40 5.60 -8.25
C ALA A 92 10.01 6.55 -9.28
N GLU A 93 9.68 7.84 -9.21
CA GLU A 93 10.27 8.85 -10.09
C GLU A 93 11.80 8.95 -9.95
N LYS A 94 12.31 8.94 -8.72
CA LYS A 94 13.77 9.00 -8.45
C LYS A 94 14.55 7.82 -9.01
N ILE A 95 13.90 6.66 -9.16
CA ILE A 95 14.51 5.45 -9.71
C ILE A 95 14.06 5.19 -11.15
N GLU A 96 13.37 6.15 -11.77
CA GLU A 96 12.83 6.06 -13.13
C GLU A 96 11.94 4.82 -13.35
N ALA A 97 11.20 4.42 -12.31
CA ALA A 97 10.27 3.29 -12.38
C ALA A 97 9.06 3.61 -13.27
N THR A 98 8.70 2.66 -14.11
CA THR A 98 7.59 2.76 -15.06
C THR A 98 6.36 1.96 -14.62
N LYS A 99 6.55 0.94 -13.79
CA LYS A 99 5.48 0.07 -13.28
C LYS A 99 5.54 -0.06 -11.77
N ILE A 100 4.47 0.36 -11.11
CA ILE A 100 4.33 0.37 -9.65
C ILE A 100 3.16 -0.53 -9.24
N GLY A 101 3.36 -1.34 -8.19
CA GLY A 101 2.28 -2.15 -7.59
C GLY A 101 1.96 -1.76 -6.16
N PHE A 102 0.70 -1.50 -5.86
CA PHE A 102 0.21 -1.28 -4.49
C PHE A 102 -0.54 -2.53 -4.01
N PHE A 103 0.05 -3.27 -3.06
CA PHE A 103 -0.52 -4.49 -2.50
C PHE A 103 -1.25 -4.18 -1.19
N THR A 104 -2.55 -4.45 -1.11
CA THR A 104 -3.40 -3.97 -0.01
C THR A 104 -3.71 -5.01 1.07
N LEU A 105 -3.16 -6.22 0.97
CA LEU A 105 -3.52 -7.34 1.85
C LEU A 105 -3.37 -6.99 3.34
N GLY A 106 -2.25 -6.38 3.75
CA GLY A 106 -2.05 -6.05 5.16
C GLY A 106 -3.00 -4.97 5.67
N LEU A 107 -3.36 -4.00 4.81
CA LEU A 107 -4.35 -2.97 5.15
C LEU A 107 -5.75 -3.57 5.34
N GLU A 108 -6.10 -4.55 4.51
CA GLU A 108 -7.36 -5.29 4.59
C GLU A 108 -7.41 -6.20 5.83
N VAL A 109 -6.31 -6.87 6.17
CA VAL A 109 -6.20 -7.66 7.42
C VAL A 109 -6.33 -6.77 8.65
N SER A 110 -5.80 -5.54 8.60
CA SER A 110 -6.01 -4.48 9.60
C SER A 110 -7.44 -3.93 9.64
N ARG A 111 -8.37 -4.50 8.87
CA ARG A 111 -9.79 -4.15 8.78
C ARG A 111 -10.07 -2.74 8.29
N ILE A 112 -9.12 -2.12 7.61
CA ILE A 112 -9.35 -0.84 6.95
C ILE A 112 -10.29 -1.08 5.76
N PRO A 113 -11.39 -0.33 5.63
CA PRO A 113 -12.31 -0.52 4.52
C PRO A 113 -11.61 -0.34 3.16
N SER A 114 -11.82 -1.27 2.23
CA SER A 114 -11.20 -1.22 0.90
C SER A 114 -11.51 0.08 0.14
N TRP A 115 -12.67 0.70 0.39
CA TRP A 115 -13.02 1.98 -0.21
C TRP A 115 -12.16 3.14 0.32
N GLU A 116 -11.76 3.13 1.60
CA GLU A 116 -10.84 4.15 2.16
C GLU A 116 -9.45 4.00 1.54
N ILE A 117 -8.98 2.75 1.43
CA ILE A 117 -7.68 2.44 0.82
C ILE A 117 -7.66 2.92 -0.64
N ALA A 118 -8.68 2.54 -1.42
CA ALA A 118 -8.79 2.93 -2.82
C ALA A 118 -8.92 4.45 -2.99
N GLU A 119 -9.74 5.11 -2.18
CA GLU A 119 -9.94 6.56 -2.25
C GLU A 119 -8.62 7.32 -2.02
N GLU A 120 -7.85 6.96 -1.00
CA GLU A 120 -6.59 7.66 -0.69
C GLU A 120 -5.47 7.37 -1.70
N ILE A 121 -5.39 6.15 -2.23
CA ILE A 121 -4.44 5.81 -3.29
C ILE A 121 -4.76 6.60 -4.57
N ILE A 122 -6.02 6.59 -5.02
CA ILE A 122 -6.42 7.29 -6.25
C ILE A 122 -6.29 8.81 -6.09
N LYS A 123 -6.62 9.34 -4.91
CA LYS A 123 -6.41 10.76 -4.61
C LYS A 123 -4.94 11.14 -4.73
N ALA A 124 -4.03 10.37 -4.13
CA ALA A 124 -2.60 10.61 -4.24
C ALA A 124 -2.10 10.54 -5.69
N ILE A 125 -2.55 9.55 -6.48
CA ILE A 125 -2.19 9.42 -7.90
C ILE A 125 -2.68 10.64 -8.71
N ASN A 126 -3.93 11.06 -8.50
CA ASN A 126 -4.52 12.20 -9.21
C ASN A 126 -3.89 13.55 -8.84
N ASP A 127 -3.42 13.68 -7.60
CA ASP A 127 -2.71 14.88 -7.18
C ASP A 127 -1.29 14.87 -7.75
N TYR A 128 -0.58 13.74 -7.69
CA TYR A 128 0.73 13.55 -8.32
C TYR A 128 0.70 13.76 -9.84
N SER A 129 -0.33 13.28 -10.55
CA SER A 129 -0.45 13.43 -12.01
C SER A 129 -0.62 14.88 -12.49
N LYS A 130 -0.83 15.83 -11.58
CA LYS A 130 -0.93 17.27 -11.89
C LYS A 130 0.36 18.02 -11.61
N GLU A 131 1.29 17.40 -10.90
CA GLU A 131 2.61 17.97 -10.64
C GLU A 131 3.48 17.83 -11.90
N GLU A 132 4.41 18.76 -12.14
CA GLU A 132 5.37 18.61 -13.24
C GLU A 132 6.34 17.48 -12.89
N THR A 133 6.19 16.33 -13.57
CA THR A 133 7.08 15.18 -13.36
C THR A 133 8.36 15.33 -14.18
N LEU A 134 9.47 14.82 -13.64
CA LEU A 134 10.77 14.72 -14.31
C LEU A 134 10.75 13.68 -15.44
N LEU A 135 9.78 12.75 -15.42
CA LEU A 135 9.61 11.68 -16.41
C LEU A 135 8.98 12.18 -17.73
N ASP A 136 8.37 13.37 -17.72
CA ASP A 136 7.76 13.98 -18.92
C ASP A 136 8.77 14.75 -19.80
N LYS A 137 10.07 14.71 -19.49
CA LYS A 137 11.15 15.38 -20.25
C LYS A 137 12.02 14.41 -21.04
#